data_AF-A0A956XMP9-F1
#
_entry.id   AF-A0A956XMP9-F1
#
_cell.length_a   1.000
_cell.length_b   1.000
_cell.length_c   1.000
_cell.angle_alpha   90.00
_cell.angle_beta   90.00
_cell.angle_gamma   90.00
#
_symmetry.space_group_name_H-M   'P 1'
#
loop_
_entity.id
_entity.type
_entity.pdbx_description
1 polymer ?
#
loop_
_entity_poly.entity_id
_entity_poly.type
_entity_poly.pdbx_seq_one_letter_code
_entity_poly.pdbx_strand_id
1 'polypeptide(L)'
;MSPDRSKLVTALGAFTFVLHSHLPYARLAGRWPHGEEWIHEAASETYVPLLSTLYDLKEEGIHFKLTIGITPILGEQLADDTVLFNFVEYLDAKIKAAKSDVELYADADEGEAPSAVDADGNLTENAKHLHYLASWYQDFYQGIKDAFIN
;
A
#
# COMPACT_ATOMS: atom_id res chain seq x y z
N MET A 1 -39.40 8.39 36.90
CA MET A 1 -38.80 7.45 35.93
C MET A 1 -37.30 7.48 36.10
N SER A 2 -36.75 6.47 36.75
CA SER A 2 -35.29 6.26 36.85
C SER A 2 -34.77 5.69 35.52
N PRO A 3 -33.64 6.19 34.98
CA PRO A 3 -33.08 5.63 33.75
C PRO A 3 -32.65 4.18 34.00
N ASP A 4 -33.07 3.29 33.12
CA ASP A 4 -32.70 1.88 33.09
C ASP A 4 -31.18 1.75 32.87
N ARG A 5 -30.48 1.18 33.87
CA ARG A 5 -29.03 0.98 33.89
C ARG A 5 -28.61 -0.40 33.34
N SER A 6 -29.50 -1.13 32.67
CA SER A 6 -29.32 -2.54 32.29
C SER A 6 -28.28 -2.83 31.19
N LYS A 7 -27.55 -1.83 30.67
CA LYS A 7 -26.50 -2.04 29.64
C LYS A 7 -25.21 -1.27 29.89
N LEU A 8 -24.79 -1.09 31.14
CA LEU A 8 -23.40 -0.73 31.41
C LEU A 8 -22.53 -1.95 31.12
N VAL A 9 -22.11 -2.10 29.87
CA VAL A 9 -20.98 -2.96 29.51
C VAL A 9 -19.78 -2.41 30.28
N THR A 10 -19.43 -3.06 31.39
CA THR A 10 -18.21 -2.75 32.11
C THR A 10 -17.05 -3.09 31.17
N ALA A 11 -16.37 -2.07 30.65
CA ALA A 11 -15.24 -2.28 29.76
C ALA A 11 -14.18 -3.14 30.45
N LEU A 12 -13.79 -4.26 29.83
CA LEU A 12 -12.76 -5.18 30.35
C LEU A 12 -11.39 -4.48 30.47
N GLY A 13 -11.19 -3.41 29.72
CA GLY A 13 -9.98 -2.59 29.69
C GLY A 13 -10.03 -1.61 28.52
N ALA A 14 -8.93 -0.88 28.30
CA ALA A 14 -8.75 -0.02 27.14
C ALA A 14 -7.56 -0.51 26.32
N PHE A 15 -7.71 -0.50 25.00
CA PHE A 15 -6.66 -0.77 24.04
C PHE A 15 -6.65 0.34 23.00
N THR A 16 -5.46 0.76 22.54
CA THR A 16 -5.34 1.79 21.52
C THR A 16 -4.09 1.56 20.67
N PHE A 17 -4.25 1.68 19.36
CA PHE A 17 -3.12 1.83 18.44
C PHE A 17 -2.62 3.27 18.48
N VAL A 18 -1.29 3.43 18.54
CA VAL A 18 -0.60 4.71 18.32
C VAL A 18 0.40 4.49 17.20
N LEU A 19 0.06 4.95 16.00
CA LEU A 19 0.85 4.79 14.79
C LEU A 19 1.70 6.04 14.59
N HIS A 20 3.03 5.88 14.62
CA HIS A 20 3.98 6.98 14.44
C HIS A 20 4.54 6.96 13.02
N SER A 21 4.21 7.99 12.24
CA SER A 21 4.64 8.16 10.86
C SER A 21 5.70 9.25 10.75
N HIS A 22 6.88 8.86 10.27
CA HIS A 22 8.01 9.75 10.09
C HIS A 22 8.83 9.35 8.86
N LEU A 23 9.24 10.37 8.10
CA LEU A 23 10.33 10.29 7.12
C LEU A 23 11.18 11.56 7.25
N PRO A 24 12.50 11.48 7.01
CA PRO A 24 13.32 12.67 6.86
C PRO A 24 12.90 13.47 5.61
N TYR A 25 13.46 14.67 5.45
CA TYR A 25 13.22 15.46 4.25
C TYR A 25 13.91 14.81 3.04
N ALA A 26 13.13 14.25 2.14
CA ALA A 26 13.57 13.46 0.99
C ALA A 26 13.23 14.10 -0.37
N ARG A 27 12.32 15.09 -0.41
CA ARG A 27 11.89 15.81 -1.64
C ARG A 27 13.04 16.28 -2.55
N LEU A 28 14.12 16.80 -1.98
CA LEU A 28 15.25 17.35 -2.74
C LEU A 28 16.49 16.45 -2.76
N ALA A 29 16.37 15.22 -2.25
CA ALA A 29 17.50 14.28 -2.18
C ALA A 29 17.70 13.49 -3.48
N GLY A 30 16.84 13.67 -4.49
CA GLY A 30 16.82 12.93 -5.75
C GLY A 30 15.48 12.21 -5.94
N ARG A 31 15.28 11.57 -7.10
CA ARG A 31 14.08 10.74 -7.35
C ARG A 31 14.33 9.25 -7.09
N TRP A 32 15.50 8.72 -7.44
CA TRP A 32 15.87 7.30 -7.29
C TRP A 32 17.39 7.14 -7.10
N PRO A 33 17.91 6.16 -6.32
CA PRO A 33 17.20 5.21 -5.45
C PRO A 33 16.92 5.75 -4.04
N HIS A 34 17.34 6.98 -3.76
CA HIS A 34 17.16 7.64 -2.47
C HIS A 34 16.58 9.02 -2.73
N GLY A 35 15.48 9.36 -2.08
CA GLY A 35 14.79 10.64 -2.22
C GLY A 35 13.28 10.49 -2.22
N GLU A 36 12.58 11.07 -3.20
CA GLU A 36 11.12 11.09 -3.23
C GLU A 36 10.46 9.71 -3.22
N GLU A 37 11.14 8.67 -3.74
CA GLU A 37 10.64 7.30 -3.77
C GLU A 37 10.22 6.79 -2.37
N TRP A 38 10.93 7.15 -1.30
CA TRP A 38 10.54 6.74 0.06
C TRP A 38 9.19 7.32 0.48
N ILE A 39 8.89 8.54 0.03
CA ILE A 39 7.60 9.18 0.31
C ILE A 39 6.51 8.46 -0.49
N HIS A 40 6.81 8.11 -1.74
CA HIS A 40 5.87 7.42 -2.63
C HIS A 40 5.59 5.99 -2.17
N GLU A 41 6.61 5.22 -1.78
CA GLU A 41 6.47 3.89 -1.19
C GLU A 41 5.60 3.94 0.08
N ALA A 42 5.91 4.86 1.00
CA ALA A 42 5.13 5.03 2.23
C ALA A 42 3.67 5.44 1.93
N ALA A 43 3.45 6.29 0.93
CA ALA A 43 2.12 6.68 0.50
C ALA A 43 1.34 5.48 -0.10
N SER A 44 1.94 4.75 -1.04
CA SER A 44 1.25 3.65 -1.74
C SER A 44 1.04 2.40 -0.88
N GLU A 45 1.98 2.09 0.01
CA GLU A 45 2.00 0.81 0.73
C GLU A 45 1.59 0.94 2.19
N THR A 46 1.46 2.18 2.71
CA THR A 46 1.00 2.41 4.10
C THR A 46 -0.15 3.39 4.18
N TYR A 47 0.02 4.64 3.72
CA TYR A 47 -0.94 5.70 4.05
C TYR A 47 -2.27 5.59 3.29
N VAL A 48 -2.22 5.36 1.98
CA VAL A 48 -3.45 5.17 1.18
C VAL A 48 -4.18 3.89 1.62
N PRO A 49 -3.53 2.71 1.73
CA PRO A 49 -4.20 1.49 2.24
C PRO A 49 -4.83 1.65 3.63
N LEU A 50 -4.11 2.33 4.55
CA LEU A 50 -4.63 2.60 5.90
C LEU A 50 -5.89 3.46 5.82
N LEU A 51 -5.85 4.56 5.05
CA LEU A 51 -7.02 5.42 4.88
C LEU A 51 -8.20 4.66 4.27
N SER A 52 -8.00 3.87 3.22
CA SER A 52 -9.04 3.03 2.61
C SER A 52 -9.67 2.11 3.66
N THR A 53 -8.86 1.41 4.46
CA THR A 53 -9.37 0.53 5.54
C THR A 53 -10.20 1.31 6.57
N LEU A 54 -9.77 2.52 6.94
CA LEU A 54 -10.52 3.36 7.90
C LEU A 54 -11.83 3.88 7.30
N TYR A 55 -11.89 4.13 5.99
CA TYR A 55 -13.12 4.46 5.28
C TYR A 55 -14.06 3.26 5.22
N ASP A 56 -13.57 2.06 4.88
CA ASP A 56 -14.36 0.83 4.85
C ASP A 56 -15.02 0.55 6.21
N LEU A 57 -14.23 0.60 7.31
CA LEU A 57 -14.75 0.42 8.67
C LEU A 57 -15.83 1.46 9.00
N LYS A 58 -15.66 2.71 8.56
CA LYS A 58 -16.64 3.77 8.78
C LYS A 58 -17.93 3.51 8.01
N GLU A 59 -17.83 3.04 6.76
CA GLU A 59 -18.98 2.72 5.91
C GLU A 59 -19.77 1.50 6.41
N GLU A 60 -19.06 0.50 6.95
CA GLU A 60 -19.66 -0.67 7.61
C GLU A 60 -20.28 -0.34 8.98
N GLY A 61 -20.14 0.90 9.46
CA GLY A 61 -20.64 1.32 10.77
C GLY A 61 -19.86 0.75 11.96
N ILE A 62 -18.63 0.30 11.73
CA ILE A 62 -17.74 -0.23 12.77
C ILE A 62 -17.09 0.94 13.52
N HIS A 63 -17.34 1.01 14.82
CA HIS A 63 -16.71 2.02 15.67
C HIS A 63 -15.27 1.65 16.05
N PHE A 64 -14.30 2.39 15.54
CA PHE A 64 -12.88 2.23 15.87
C PHE A 64 -12.28 3.46 16.57
N LYS A 65 -11.16 3.27 17.27
CA LYS A 65 -10.36 4.33 17.90
C LYS A 65 -8.87 4.03 17.74
N LEU A 66 -8.12 4.98 17.19
CA LEU A 66 -6.67 4.92 17.08
C LEU A 66 -6.09 6.35 17.03
N THR A 67 -4.78 6.46 17.25
CA THR A 67 -4.04 7.71 17.12
C THR A 67 -3.02 7.57 16.00
N ILE A 68 -2.98 8.54 15.07
CA ILE A 68 -1.94 8.64 14.03
C ILE A 68 -1.13 9.90 14.30
N GLY A 69 0.16 9.76 14.54
CA GLY A 69 1.11 10.86 14.62
C GLY A 69 1.82 11.03 13.29
N ILE A 70 1.72 12.20 12.68
CA ILE A 70 2.46 12.57 11.47
C ILE A 70 3.47 13.64 11.87
N THR A 71 4.76 13.37 11.70
CA THR A 71 5.78 14.40 11.99
C THR A 71 5.58 15.62 11.08
N PRO A 72 5.79 16.86 11.55
CA PRO A 72 5.53 18.06 10.73
C PRO A 72 6.25 18.03 9.38
N ILE A 73 7.50 17.56 9.36
CA ILE A 73 8.29 17.45 8.12
C ILE A 73 7.70 16.44 7.13
N LEU A 74 7.09 15.35 7.60
CA LEU A 74 6.39 14.42 6.75
C LEU A 74 5.08 15.04 6.23
N GLY A 75 4.33 15.73 7.09
CA GLY A 75 3.10 16.42 6.71
C GLY A 75 3.31 17.44 5.59
N GLU A 76 4.36 18.26 5.70
CA GLU A 76 4.72 19.23 4.64
C GLU A 76 5.07 18.54 3.31
N GLN A 77 5.79 17.42 3.36
CA GLN A 77 6.15 16.69 2.13
C GLN A 77 4.94 16.01 1.48
N LEU A 78 4.03 15.43 2.27
CA LEU A 78 2.82 14.81 1.76
C LEU A 78 1.83 15.82 1.17
N ALA A 79 1.93 17.11 1.55
CA ALA A 79 1.09 18.19 1.04
C ALA A 79 1.72 18.97 -0.12
N ASP A 80 2.95 18.65 -0.53
CA ASP A 80 3.66 19.37 -1.59
C ASP A 80 3.16 18.97 -2.99
N ASP A 81 2.78 19.95 -3.81
CA ASP A 81 2.23 19.74 -5.15
C ASP A 81 3.16 18.92 -6.06
N THR A 82 4.48 19.10 -5.92
CA THR A 82 5.44 18.34 -6.73
C THR A 82 5.50 16.89 -6.28
N VAL A 83 5.45 16.63 -4.97
CA VAL A 83 5.39 15.26 -4.43
C VAL A 83 4.09 14.56 -4.86
N LEU A 84 2.95 15.25 -4.81
CA LEU A 84 1.65 14.72 -5.26
C LEU A 84 1.66 14.39 -6.75
N PHE A 85 2.19 15.29 -7.59
CA PHE A 85 2.33 15.04 -9.03
C PHE A 85 3.25 13.84 -9.31
N ASN A 86 4.42 13.81 -8.65
CA ASN A 86 5.40 12.74 -8.84
C ASN A 86 4.89 11.39 -8.30
N PHE A 87 4.00 11.39 -7.31
CA PHE A 87 3.37 10.16 -6.81
C PHE A 87 2.52 9.48 -7.88
N VAL A 88 1.80 10.27 -8.68
CA VAL A 88 1.04 9.73 -9.82
C VAL A 88 1.99 9.15 -10.88
N GLU A 89 3.10 9.84 -11.19
CA GLU A 89 4.13 9.31 -12.10
C GLU A 89 4.74 8.00 -11.57
N TYR A 90 5.00 7.92 -10.26
CA TYR A 90 5.51 6.73 -9.58
C TYR A 90 4.53 5.55 -9.71
N LEU A 91 3.25 5.77 -9.44
CA LEU A 91 2.22 4.72 -9.58
C LEU A 91 2.10 4.25 -11.03
N ASP A 92 2.15 5.17 -12.01
CA ASP A 92 2.15 4.81 -13.43
C ASP A 92 3.36 3.94 -13.81
N ALA A 93 4.54 4.25 -13.27
CA ALA A 93 5.73 3.45 -13.47
C ALA A 93 5.59 2.05 -12.85
N LYS A 94 5.04 1.94 -11.63
CA LYS A 94 4.80 0.64 -10.96
C LYS A 94 3.75 -0.21 -11.67
N ILE A 95 2.64 0.38 -12.10
CA ILE A 95 1.59 -0.30 -12.89
C ILE A 95 2.19 -0.81 -14.20
N LYS A 96 3.00 0.00 -14.88
CA LYS A 96 3.67 -0.42 -16.13
C LYS A 96 4.65 -1.56 -15.89
N ALA A 97 5.44 -1.51 -14.81
CA ALA A 97 6.37 -2.58 -14.45
C ALA A 97 5.60 -3.88 -14.16
N ALA A 98 4.54 -3.82 -13.34
CA ALA A 98 3.71 -4.97 -13.03
C ALA A 98 3.06 -5.58 -14.29
N LYS A 99 2.58 -4.77 -15.23
CA LYS A 99 2.07 -5.24 -16.53
C LYS A 99 3.13 -5.98 -17.35
N SER A 100 4.36 -5.44 -17.38
CA SER A 100 5.48 -6.11 -18.04
C SER A 100 5.81 -7.44 -17.38
N ASP A 101 5.70 -7.53 -16.05
CA ASP A 101 5.94 -8.78 -15.31
C ASP A 101 4.81 -9.79 -15.54
N VAL A 102 3.56 -9.35 -15.66
CA VAL A 102 2.42 -10.20 -16.03
C VAL A 102 2.68 -10.86 -17.39
N GLU A 103 3.11 -10.07 -18.39
CA GLU A 103 3.48 -10.56 -19.72
C GLU A 103 4.69 -11.51 -19.67
N LEU A 104 5.73 -11.15 -18.91
CA LEU A 104 6.95 -11.95 -18.74
C LEU A 104 6.67 -13.34 -18.15
N TYR A 105 5.71 -13.42 -17.22
CA TYR A 105 5.33 -14.65 -16.56
C TYR A 105 4.06 -15.29 -17.14
N ALA A 106 3.51 -14.79 -18.25
CA ALA A 106 2.29 -15.34 -18.86
C ALA A 106 2.48 -16.79 -19.33
N ASP A 107 3.64 -17.10 -19.91
CA ASP A 107 3.97 -18.43 -20.42
C ASP A 107 4.41 -19.42 -19.31
N ALA A 108 4.38 -18.99 -18.05
CA ALA A 108 4.51 -19.89 -16.89
C ALA A 108 3.39 -20.95 -16.83
N ASP A 109 2.31 -20.77 -17.60
CA ASP A 109 1.24 -21.76 -17.74
C ASP A 109 1.48 -22.79 -18.87
N GLU A 110 2.40 -22.53 -19.81
CA GLU A 110 2.68 -23.40 -20.97
C GLU A 110 4.11 -23.97 -21.05
N GLY A 111 4.92 -23.83 -20.00
CA GLY A 111 6.17 -24.59 -19.84
C GLY A 111 7.42 -23.93 -20.43
N GLU A 112 7.35 -22.67 -20.86
CA GLU A 112 8.52 -21.91 -21.34
C GLU A 112 8.55 -20.50 -20.72
N ALA A 113 8.64 -20.39 -19.39
CA ALA A 113 8.98 -19.12 -18.73
C ALA A 113 10.51 -18.89 -18.73
N PRO A 114 11.00 -17.65 -18.90
CA PRO A 114 12.41 -17.34 -18.83
C PRO A 114 12.93 -17.45 -17.38
N SER A 115 13.74 -18.49 -17.16
CA SER A 115 14.61 -18.76 -16.01
C SER A 115 13.97 -18.72 -14.61
N ALA A 116 13.36 -19.84 -14.22
CA ALA A 116 13.57 -20.39 -12.88
C ALA A 116 13.62 -21.91 -13.01
N VAL A 117 14.59 -22.39 -13.80
CA VAL A 117 15.00 -23.79 -13.75
C VAL A 117 15.88 -23.98 -12.52
N ASP A 118 15.60 -25.02 -11.73
CA ASP A 118 16.51 -25.45 -10.68
C ASP A 118 17.85 -25.92 -11.27
N ALA A 119 18.81 -26.26 -10.41
CA ALA A 119 20.14 -26.74 -10.84
C ALA A 119 20.08 -28.00 -11.74
N ASP A 120 18.92 -28.68 -11.77
CA ASP A 120 18.66 -29.92 -12.49
C ASP A 120 17.81 -29.70 -13.77
N GLY A 121 17.44 -28.45 -14.08
CA GLY A 121 16.76 -28.10 -15.34
C GLY A 121 15.23 -28.21 -15.30
N ASN A 122 14.60 -28.35 -14.13
CA ASN A 122 13.15 -28.47 -14.01
C ASN A 122 12.49 -27.09 -13.81
N LEU A 123 11.30 -26.90 -14.41
CA LEU A 123 10.42 -25.76 -14.10
C LEU A 123 10.03 -25.78 -12.61
N THR A 124 10.30 -24.70 -11.89
CA THR A 124 9.91 -24.58 -10.48
C THR A 124 8.43 -24.18 -10.35
N GLU A 125 7.70 -24.69 -9.34
CA GLU A 125 6.32 -24.27 -8.99
C GLU A 125 6.13 -22.74 -8.86
N ASN A 126 7.24 -22.01 -8.73
CA ASN A 126 7.30 -20.57 -8.54
C ASN A 126 6.76 -19.76 -9.73
N ALA A 127 6.80 -20.27 -10.97
CA ALA A 127 6.47 -19.46 -12.14
C ALA A 127 4.98 -19.02 -12.17
N LYS A 128 4.05 -19.92 -11.81
CA LYS A 128 2.62 -19.59 -11.69
C LYS A 128 2.35 -18.61 -10.56
N HIS A 129 3.08 -18.76 -9.46
CA HIS A 129 2.99 -17.83 -8.34
C HIS A 129 3.51 -16.43 -8.71
N LEU A 130 4.57 -16.33 -9.52
CA LEU A 130 5.09 -15.06 -10.01
C LEU A 130 4.10 -14.34 -10.93
N HIS A 131 3.44 -15.06 -11.85
CA HIS A 131 2.37 -14.48 -12.67
C HIS A 131 1.19 -13.96 -11.81
N TYR A 132 0.79 -14.75 -10.81
CA TYR A 132 -0.23 -14.33 -9.84
C TYR A 132 0.19 -13.06 -9.09
N LEU A 133 1.42 -13.02 -8.56
CA LEU A 133 1.92 -11.85 -7.82
C LEU A 133 2.00 -10.61 -8.73
N ALA A 134 2.48 -10.75 -9.96
CA ALA A 134 2.53 -9.65 -10.92
C ALA A 134 1.12 -9.09 -11.19
N SER A 135 0.14 -9.98 -11.37
CA SER A 135 -1.27 -9.59 -11.57
C SER A 135 -1.83 -8.88 -10.33
N TRP A 136 -1.53 -9.41 -9.14
CA TRP A 136 -1.93 -8.79 -7.87
C TRP A 136 -1.33 -7.38 -7.70
N TYR A 137 -0.04 -7.20 -7.99
CA TYR A 137 0.61 -5.88 -7.88
C TYR A 137 0.09 -4.88 -8.91
N GLN A 138 -0.24 -5.34 -10.12
CA GLN A 138 -0.90 -4.51 -11.12
C GLN A 138 -2.23 -3.96 -10.56
N ASP A 139 -3.08 -4.85 -10.04
CA ASP A 139 -4.39 -4.48 -9.49
C ASP A 139 -4.24 -3.62 -8.23
N PHE A 140 -3.27 -3.95 -7.37
CA PHE A 140 -2.95 -3.20 -6.16
C PHE A 140 -2.60 -1.75 -6.50
N TYR A 141 -1.57 -1.51 -7.33
CA TYR A 141 -1.15 -0.14 -7.64
C TYR A 141 -2.22 0.62 -8.44
N GLN A 142 -3.02 -0.06 -9.26
CA GLN A 142 -4.19 0.56 -9.91
C GLN A 142 -5.22 1.01 -8.86
N GLY A 143 -5.55 0.15 -7.89
CA GLY A 143 -6.46 0.49 -6.79
C GLY A 143 -5.96 1.64 -5.92
N ILE A 144 -4.65 1.69 -5.62
CA ILE A 144 -4.03 2.83 -4.93
C ILE A 144 -4.19 4.12 -5.73
N LYS A 145 -3.91 4.06 -7.05
CA LYS A 145 -4.06 5.22 -7.93
C LYS A 145 -5.50 5.73 -7.97
N ASP A 146 -6.45 4.81 -8.10
CA ASP A 146 -7.87 5.15 -8.16
C ASP A 146 -8.36 5.76 -6.84
N ALA A 147 -7.93 5.23 -5.70
CA ALA A 147 -8.26 5.76 -4.37
C ALA A 147 -7.61 7.12 -4.08
N PHE A 148 -6.48 7.43 -4.72
CA PHE A 148 -5.78 8.70 -4.53
C PHE A 148 -6.36 9.83 -5.40
N ILE A 149 -6.89 9.50 -6.59
CA ILE A 149 -7.39 10.49 -7.55
C ILE A 149 -8.87 10.83 -7.34
N ASN A 150 -9.67 9.89 -6.83
CA ASN A 150 -11.13 10.02 -6.69
C ASN A 150 -11.56 10.29 -5.24
#